data_AF-A0A6I8N2M3-F1
#
_entry.id   AF-A0A6I8N2M3-F1
#
_cell.length_a   1.000
_cell.length_b   1.000
_cell.length_c   1.000
_cell.angle_alpha   90.00
_cell.angle_beta   90.00
_cell.angle_gamma   90.00
#
_symmetry.space_group_name_H-M   'P 1'
#
loop_
_entity.id
_entity.type
_entity.pdbx_description
1 polymer ?
#
loop_
_entity_poly.entity_id
_entity_poly.type
_entity_poly.pdbx_seq_one_letter_code
_entity_poly.pdbx_strand_id
1 'polypeptide(L)'
;MKEETVSITPAAHALKCYVCENSSNCKTEKVCSPSARYCETVTSYNPLNGNLIVKRCSETCFGKNETHQGTITRTTCCHTDLCNSRVANGVVHAAASPSVLVLGTLLGLVCVLLRPGL
;
A
#
# COMPACT_ATOMS: atom_id res chain seq x y z
N MET A 1 5.17 -31.06 -47.20
CA MET A 1 5.74 -30.86 -45.85
C MET A 1 5.02 -29.64 -45.30
N LYS A 2 4.08 -29.83 -44.37
CA LYS A 2 3.30 -28.71 -43.81
C LYS A 2 4.08 -28.16 -42.63
N GLU A 3 4.53 -26.92 -42.76
CA GLU A 3 5.16 -26.16 -41.68
C GLU A 3 4.04 -25.69 -40.75
N GLU A 4 3.92 -26.33 -39.59
CA GLU A 4 3.00 -25.90 -38.54
C GLU A 4 3.76 -24.90 -37.66
N THR A 5 3.61 -23.61 -37.97
CA THR A 5 4.16 -22.52 -37.18
C THR A 5 3.49 -22.52 -35.80
N VAL A 6 4.18 -23.08 -34.80
CA VAL A 6 3.78 -23.01 -33.39
C VAL A 6 3.86 -21.56 -32.93
N SER A 7 2.70 -20.91 -32.82
CA SER A 7 2.58 -19.59 -32.21
C SER A 7 2.71 -19.75 -30.70
N ILE A 8 3.89 -19.46 -30.15
CA ILE A 8 4.11 -19.39 -28.70
C ILE A 8 3.54 -18.06 -28.22
N THR A 9 2.23 -18.01 -27.95
CA THR A 9 1.63 -16.89 -27.22
C THR A 9 2.11 -16.97 -25.77
N PRO A 10 2.72 -15.93 -25.19
CA PRO A 10 3.03 -15.92 -23.77
C PRO A 10 1.72 -16.12 -23.00
N ALA A 11 1.67 -17.12 -22.12
CA ALA A 11 0.53 -17.33 -21.25
C ALA A 11 0.29 -16.03 -20.47
N ALA A 12 -0.86 -15.39 -20.70
CA ALA A 12 -1.24 -14.19 -19.97
C ALA A 12 -1.35 -14.55 -18.48
N HIS A 13 -0.33 -14.24 -17.70
CA HIS A 13 -0.35 -14.48 -16.26
C HIS A 13 -1.41 -13.56 -15.66
N ALA A 14 -2.50 -14.16 -15.18
CA ALA A 14 -3.60 -13.44 -14.55
C ALA A 14 -3.22 -13.12 -13.10
N LEU A 15 -3.22 -11.83 -12.77
CA LEU A 15 -2.91 -11.33 -11.42
C LEU A 15 -3.86 -11.97 -10.39
N LYS A 16 -3.34 -12.33 -9.22
CA LYS A 16 -4.16 -12.73 -8.06
C LYS A 16 -4.22 -11.59 -7.06
N CYS A 17 -5.41 -11.26 -6.55
CA CYS A 17 -5.58 -10.20 -5.55
C CYS A 17 -6.47 -10.67 -4.41
N TYR A 18 -6.44 -9.96 -3.28
CA TYR A 18 -7.52 -10.03 -2.31
C TYR A 18 -8.72 -9.20 -2.81
N VAL A 19 -9.93 -9.74 -2.73
CA VAL A 19 -11.17 -9.10 -3.20
C VAL A 19 -12.28 -9.27 -2.17
N CYS A 20 -12.71 -8.17 -1.56
CA CYS A 20 -13.67 -8.21 -0.46
C CYS A 20 -14.16 -6.80 -0.09
N GLU A 21 -15.26 -6.75 0.66
CA GLU A 21 -15.78 -5.54 1.30
C GLU A 21 -16.02 -5.87 2.78
N ASN A 22 -15.35 -5.16 3.68
CA ASN A 22 -15.46 -5.40 5.12
C ASN A 22 -15.03 -4.17 5.94
N SER A 23 -15.39 -4.10 7.21
CA SER A 23 -14.94 -3.03 8.11
C SER A 23 -13.48 -3.17 8.58
N SER A 24 -12.89 -4.35 8.39
CA SER A 24 -11.52 -4.72 8.80
C SER A 24 -10.73 -5.33 7.64
N ASN A 25 -9.41 -5.46 7.79
CA ASN A 25 -8.55 -6.01 6.74
C ASN A 25 -8.98 -7.44 6.36
N CYS A 26 -9.61 -7.58 5.18
CA CYS A 26 -10.11 -8.84 4.65
C CYS A 26 -9.15 -9.43 3.61
N LYS A 27 -9.16 -10.76 3.49
CA LYS A 27 -8.18 -11.53 2.71
C LYS A 27 -8.81 -12.68 1.91
N THR A 28 -9.81 -12.36 1.10
CA THR A 28 -10.41 -13.34 0.18
C THR A 28 -9.65 -13.36 -1.13
N GLU A 29 -8.86 -14.40 -1.39
CA GLU A 29 -8.07 -14.52 -2.63
C GLU A 29 -8.94 -14.74 -3.86
N LYS A 30 -8.60 -14.08 -4.96
CA LYS A 30 -9.27 -14.25 -6.25
C LYS A 30 -8.29 -14.06 -7.41
N VAL A 31 -8.39 -14.93 -8.41
CA VAL A 31 -7.72 -14.75 -9.70
C VAL A 31 -8.48 -13.70 -10.48
N CYS A 32 -7.78 -12.65 -10.93
CA CYS A 32 -8.37 -11.53 -11.66
C CYS A 32 -8.57 -11.85 -13.14
N SER A 33 -9.35 -11.00 -13.83
CA SER A 33 -9.40 -10.99 -15.30
C SER A 33 -8.00 -10.79 -15.89
N PRO A 34 -7.65 -11.37 -17.04
CA PRO A 34 -6.37 -11.12 -17.72
C PRO A 34 -6.16 -9.65 -18.13
N SER A 35 -7.23 -8.85 -18.19
CA SER A 35 -7.16 -7.40 -18.42
C SER A 35 -6.77 -6.61 -17.16
N ALA A 36 -6.98 -7.17 -15.96
CA ALA A 36 -6.66 -6.50 -14.72
C ALA A 36 -5.15 -6.42 -14.51
N ARG A 37 -4.67 -5.23 -14.16
CA ARG A 37 -3.24 -4.94 -13.97
C ARG A 37 -2.89 -4.55 -12.54
N TYR A 38 -3.90 -4.30 -11.71
CA TYR A 38 -3.71 -3.80 -10.35
C TYR A 38 -4.62 -4.50 -9.34
N CYS A 39 -4.08 -4.72 -8.15
CA CYS A 39 -4.87 -4.89 -6.94
C CYS A 39 -5.12 -3.51 -6.33
N GLU A 40 -6.39 -3.13 -6.23
CA GLU A 40 -6.82 -1.88 -5.62
C GLU A 40 -7.30 -2.13 -4.19
N THR A 41 -6.96 -1.23 -3.28
CA THR A 41 -7.57 -1.14 -1.95
C THR A 41 -8.06 0.28 -1.72
N VAL A 42 -9.35 0.42 -1.47
CA VAL A 42 -10.00 1.65 -1.04
C VAL A 42 -10.34 1.50 0.44
N THR A 43 -9.91 2.46 1.24
CA THR A 43 -10.25 2.55 2.66
C THR A 43 -10.95 3.86 2.94
N SER A 44 -12.14 3.77 3.51
CA SER A 44 -12.97 4.91 3.86
C SER A 44 -13.20 4.91 5.36
N TYR A 45 -12.95 6.05 6.01
CA TYR A 45 -13.19 6.24 7.42
C TYR A 45 -14.11 7.44 7.61
N ASN A 46 -15.20 7.23 8.33
CA ASN A 46 -16.10 8.29 8.78
C ASN A 46 -16.34 8.11 10.29
N PRO A 47 -16.19 9.15 11.11
CA PRO A 47 -16.35 9.03 12.56
C PRO A 47 -17.76 8.59 12.99
N LEU A 48 -18.79 8.81 12.16
CA LEU A 48 -20.17 8.41 12.43
C LEU A 48 -20.49 7.01 11.90
N ASN A 49 -19.93 6.63 10.75
CA ASN A 49 -20.27 5.38 10.05
C ASN A 49 -19.21 4.27 10.21
N GLY A 50 -18.06 4.57 10.82
CA GLY A 50 -16.95 3.65 11.01
C GLY A 50 -16.01 3.54 9.81
N ASN A 51 -15.29 2.42 9.74
CA ASN A 51 -14.33 2.11 8.69
C ASN A 51 -14.93 1.13 7.67
N LEU A 52 -14.59 1.31 6.40
CA LEU A 52 -14.90 0.42 5.31
C LEU A 52 -13.64 0.19 4.45
N ILE A 53 -13.36 -1.07 4.15
CA ILE A 53 -12.26 -1.49 3.29
C ILE A 53 -12.86 -2.26 2.12
N VAL A 54 -12.58 -1.78 0.91
CA VAL A 54 -12.92 -2.45 -0.36
C VAL A 54 -11.63 -2.84 -1.05
N LYS A 55 -11.48 -4.12 -1.37
CA LYS A 55 -10.36 -4.64 -2.17
C LYS A 55 -10.91 -5.23 -3.46
N ARG A 56 -10.26 -4.96 -4.59
CA ARG A 56 -10.72 -5.43 -5.91
C ARG A 56 -9.58 -5.54 -6.93
N CYS A 57 -9.81 -6.31 -7.98
CA CYS A 57 -9.01 -6.29 -9.18
C CYS A 57 -9.40 -5.06 -10.01
N SER A 58 -8.43 -4.36 -10.60
CA SER A 58 -8.70 -3.24 -11.49
C SER A 58 -7.76 -3.21 -12.70
N GLU A 59 -8.28 -2.74 -13.84
CA GLU A 59 -7.50 -2.49 -15.06
C GLU A 59 -6.69 -1.21 -14.95
N THR A 60 -7.26 -0.20 -14.30
CA THR A 60 -6.64 1.11 -14.03
C THR A 60 -6.73 1.44 -12.55
N CYS A 61 -5.67 2.00 -11.99
CA CYS A 61 -5.66 2.35 -10.57
C CYS A 61 -4.69 3.50 -10.33
N PHE A 62 -5.18 4.54 -9.65
CA PHE A 62 -4.38 5.68 -9.24
C PHE A 62 -4.52 5.90 -7.74
N GLY A 63 -3.40 5.91 -7.04
CA GLY A 63 -3.39 6.16 -5.60
C GLY A 63 -3.80 7.59 -5.31
N LYS A 64 -4.77 7.78 -4.42
CA LYS A 64 -5.29 9.10 -4.04
C LYS A 64 -5.79 9.11 -2.62
N ASN A 65 -5.77 10.28 -2.01
CA ASN A 65 -6.38 10.54 -0.71
C ASN A 65 -7.37 11.68 -0.88
N GLU A 66 -8.61 11.49 -0.48
CA GLU A 66 -9.69 12.45 -0.62
C GLU A 66 -10.40 12.59 0.73
N THR A 67 -10.91 13.78 1.03
CA THR A 67 -11.78 14.00 2.18
C THR A 67 -13.04 14.68 1.70
N HIS A 68 -14.19 14.06 1.94
CA HIS A 68 -15.48 14.57 1.51
C HIS A 68 -16.51 14.37 2.62
N GLN A 69 -17.15 15.47 3.06
CA GLN A 69 -18.19 15.47 4.09
C GLN A 69 -17.77 14.70 5.36
N GLY A 70 -16.53 14.93 5.83
CA GLY A 70 -15.99 14.26 7.03
C GLY A 70 -15.60 12.78 6.82
N THR A 71 -15.74 12.24 5.62
CA THR A 71 -15.24 10.91 5.25
C THR A 71 -13.87 11.04 4.62
N ILE A 72 -12.89 10.33 5.17
CA ILE A 72 -11.52 10.23 4.63
C ILE A 72 -11.45 8.96 3.80
N THR A 73 -11.17 9.09 2.50
CA THR A 73 -11.02 7.97 1.57
C THR A 73 -9.58 7.91 1.07
N ARG A 74 -8.98 6.72 1.09
CA ARG A 74 -7.63 6.45 0.59
C ARG A 74 -7.65 5.27 -0.36
N THR A 75 -7.15 5.48 -1.57
CA THR A 75 -6.97 4.45 -2.59
C THR A 75 -5.49 4.12 -2.71
N THR A 76 -5.17 2.83 -2.72
CA THR A 76 -3.81 2.31 -2.95
C THR A 76 -3.84 1.24 -4.03
N CYS A 77 -2.76 1.19 -4.81
CA CYS A 77 -2.64 0.36 -6.00
C CYS A 77 -1.31 -0.40 -5.97
N CYS A 78 -1.30 -1.66 -6.38
CA CYS A 78 -0.09 -2.45 -6.55
C CYS A 78 -0.31 -3.51 -7.65
N HIS A 79 0.75 -4.08 -8.22
CA HIS A 79 0.69 -4.89 -9.46
C HIS A 79 1.25 -6.32 -9.35
N THR A 80 1.55 -6.80 -8.14
CA THR A 80 2.04 -8.18 -7.92
C THR A 80 0.97 -9.02 -7.23
N ASP A 81 1.07 -10.34 -7.34
CA ASP A 81 0.12 -11.24 -6.72
C ASP A 81 -0.02 -10.98 -5.21
N LEU A 82 -1.26 -10.88 -4.75
CA LEU A 82 -1.67 -10.71 -3.36
C LEU A 82 -1.03 -9.51 -2.65
N CYS A 83 -0.54 -8.52 -3.41
CA CYS A 83 0.18 -7.36 -2.89
C CYS A 83 -0.68 -6.50 -1.94
N ASN A 84 -2.00 -6.53 -2.12
CA ASN A 84 -2.96 -5.83 -1.28
C ASN A 84 -3.30 -6.56 0.03
N SER A 85 -2.37 -7.33 0.60
CA SER A 85 -2.53 -8.07 1.87
C SER A 85 -2.70 -7.19 3.11
N ARG A 86 -2.27 -5.93 3.01
CA ARG A 86 -2.30 -4.93 4.08
C ARG A 86 -3.26 -3.81 3.72
N VAL A 87 -3.70 -3.10 4.75
CA VAL A 87 -4.38 -1.82 4.63
C VAL A 87 -3.36 -0.74 4.96
N ALA A 88 -3.30 0.29 4.12
CA ALA A 88 -2.40 1.40 4.37
C ALA A 88 -2.95 2.24 5.54
N ASN A 89 -2.52 1.92 6.76
CA ASN A 89 -2.82 2.74 7.93
C ASN A 89 -2.28 4.16 7.70
N GLY A 90 -3.11 5.17 7.99
CA GLY A 90 -2.78 6.60 7.87
C GLY A 90 -1.80 7.09 8.92
N VAL A 91 -0.79 6.29 9.29
CA VAL A 91 0.35 6.77 10.07
C VAL A 91 1.44 7.09 9.07
N VAL A 92 1.66 8.39 8.86
CA VAL A 92 2.93 8.92 8.38
C VAL A 92 4.01 8.38 9.32
N HIS A 93 4.57 7.21 9.00
CA HIS A 93 5.89 6.88 9.49
C HIS A 93 6.79 7.88 8.77
N ALA A 94 7.06 9.01 9.43
CA ALA A 94 8.27 9.75 9.16
C ALA A 94 9.37 8.69 9.20
N ALA A 95 9.91 8.35 8.04
CA ALA A 95 11.06 7.48 7.95
C ALA A 95 12.18 8.25 8.64
N ALA A 96 12.29 8.08 9.96
CA ALA A 96 13.35 8.65 10.75
C ALA A 96 14.62 8.04 10.17
N SER A 97 15.28 8.84 9.33
CA SER A 97 16.50 8.43 8.67
C SER A 97 17.52 8.18 9.77
N PRO A 98 18.26 7.06 9.75
CA PRO A 98 19.21 6.71 10.81
C PRO A 98 20.27 7.81 11.04
N SER A 99 20.49 8.67 10.05
CA SER A 99 21.38 9.83 10.11
C SER A 99 21.00 10.89 11.15
N VAL A 100 19.71 11.00 11.53
CA VAL A 100 19.24 12.04 12.48
C VAL A 100 19.55 11.66 13.93
N LEU A 101 19.63 10.35 14.24
CA LEU A 101 19.93 9.85 15.57
C LEU A 101 21.40 10.04 15.97
N VAL A 102 22.31 10.01 15.00
CA VAL A 102 23.76 10.10 15.26
C VAL A 102 24.19 11.54 15.57
N LEU A 103 23.53 12.54 14.99
CA LEU A 103 23.92 13.95 15.18
C LEU A 103 23.43 14.52 16.52
N GLY A 104 22.30 14.03 17.04
CA GLY A 104 21.74 14.48 18.33
C GLY A 104 22.56 14.02 19.54
N THR A 105 23.17 12.84 19.48
CA THR A 105 23.96 12.28 20.58
C THR A 105 25.33 12.96 20.73
N LEU A 106 25.96 13.36 19.61
CA LEU A 106 27.26 14.03 19.64
C LEU A 106 27.18 15.44 20.25
N LEU A 107 26.10 16.19 19.96
CA LEU A 107 25.91 17.55 20.47
C LEU A 107 25.58 17.56 21.99
N GLY A 108 24.86 16.55 22.47
CA GLY A 108 24.57 16.38 23.90
C GLY A 108 25.81 16.10 24.75
N LEU A 109 26.73 15.25 24.25
CA LEU A 109 27.97 14.91 24.95
C LEU A 109 28.90 16.12 25.07
N VAL A 110 29.02 16.92 24.00
CA VAL A 110 29.83 18.14 23.97
C VAL A 110 29.32 19.17 25.00
N CYS A 111 28.00 19.33 25.14
CA CYS A 111 27.42 20.23 26.15
C CYS A 111 27.67 19.80 27.60
N VAL A 112 27.75 18.49 27.88
CA VAL A 112 28.05 17.99 29.24
C VAL A 112 29.53 18.20 29.58
N LEU A 113 30.42 17.98 28.62
CA LEU A 113 31.87 18.10 28.81
C LEU A 113 32.37 19.55 28.82
N LEU A 114 31.65 20.48 28.20
CA LEU A 114 31.98 21.92 28.21
C LEU A 114 31.37 22.69 29.38
N ARG A 115 30.71 22.04 30.35
CA ARG A 115 30.36 22.69 31.62
C ARG A 115 31.64 22.89 32.43
N PRO A 116 32.15 24.12 32.59
CA PRO A 116 33.24 24.37 33.52
C PRO A 116 32.60 24.44 34.91
N GLY A 117 32.69 23.36 35.69
CA GLY A 117 32.24 23.38 37.09
C GLY A 117 31.75 22.06 37.68
N LEU A 118 32.57 21.00 37.62
CA LEU A 118 32.72 20.12 38.77
C LEU A 118 34.14 20.30 39.31
#